data_AF-A0A523QNQ8-F1
#
_entry.id   AF-A0A523QNQ8-F1
#
_cell.length_a   1.000
_cell.length_b   1.000
_cell.length_c   1.000
_cell.angle_alpha   90.00
_cell.angle_beta   90.00
_cell.angle_gamma   90.00
#
_symmetry.space_group_name_H-M   'P 1'
#
loop_
_entity.id
_entity.type
_entity.pdbx_description
1 polymer ?
#
loop_
_entity_poly.entity_id
_entity_poly.type
_entity_poly.pdbx_seq_one_letter_code
_entity_poly.pdbx_strand_id
1 'polypeptide(L)' 'MWVEVKKARSLMVAEMWKELFEGEGVPARILPASGIPVGQEFAEYSILVPKDKEHVIRDVLRKL' A
#
# COMPACT_ATOMS: atom_id res chain seq x y z
N MET A 1 15.06 -0.38 0.49
CA MET A 1 14.41 0.43 -0.57
C MET A 1 12.94 0.03 -0.64
N TRP A 2 12.02 0.97 -0.79
CA TRP A 2 10.56 0.75 -0.85
C TRP A 2 10.08 0.74 -2.30
N VAL A 3 9.10 -0.10 -2.64
CA VAL A 3 8.55 -0.24 -3.99
C VAL A 3 7.03 -0.18 -3.96
N GLU A 4 6.43 0.46 -4.96
CA GLU A 4 4.97 0.57 -5.08
C GLU A 4 4.41 -0.75 -5.59
N VAL A 5 3.38 -1.26 -4.91
CA VAL A 5 2.71 -2.52 -5.27
C VAL A 5 1.22 -2.32 -5.57
N LYS A 6 0.62 -1.22 -5.08
CA LYS A 6 -0.79 -0.92 -5.30
C LYS A 6 -1.06 0.58 -5.19
N LYS A 7 -2.15 1.01 -5.80
CA LYS A 7 -2.75 2.33 -5.61
C LYS A 7 -4.19 2.24 -5.11
N ALA A 8 -4.61 3.21 -4.32
CA ALA A 8 -5.96 3.36 -3.80
C ALA A 8 -6.47 4.79 -4.01
N ARG A 9 -7.79 4.97 -4.14
CA ARG A 9 -8.45 6.27 -4.35
C ARG A 9 -9.06 6.88 -3.06
N SER A 10 -8.83 6.23 -1.93
CA SER A 10 -9.22 6.73 -0.62
C SER A 10 -8.25 6.23 0.45
N LEU A 11 -8.13 6.97 1.54
CA LEU A 11 -7.28 6.58 2.67
C LEU A 11 -7.78 5.29 3.30
N MET A 12 -9.11 5.12 3.42
CA MET A 12 -9.72 3.90 3.94
C MET A 12 -9.26 2.66 3.16
N VAL A 13 -9.32 2.71 1.83
CA VAL A 13 -8.89 1.56 1.00
C VAL A 13 -7.37 1.38 1.08
N ALA A 14 -6.59 2.46 1.21
CA ALA A 14 -5.15 2.36 1.40
C ALA A 14 -4.77 1.67 2.72
N GLU A 15 -5.44 2.01 3.83
CA GLU A 15 -5.28 1.36 5.13
C GLU A 15 -5.68 -0.12 5.06
N MET A 16 -6.79 -0.47 4.40
CA MET A 16 -7.17 -1.88 4.21
C MET A 16 -6.09 -2.71 3.49
N TRP A 17 -5.48 -2.15 2.44
CA TRP A 17 -4.36 -2.83 1.77
C TRP A 17 -3.13 -2.97 2.66
N LYS A 18 -2.83 -1.94 3.46
CA LYS A 18 -1.73 -1.97 4.42
C LYS A 18 -1.97 -3.05 5.48
N GLU A 19 -3.16 -3.11 6.08
CA GLU A 19 -3.54 -4.14 7.05
C GLU A 19 -3.42 -5.54 6.47
N LEU A 20 -3.86 -5.75 5.22
CA LEU A 20 -3.73 -7.04 4.53
C LEU A 20 -2.25 -7.43 4.36
N PHE A 21 -1.39 -6.52 3.90
CA PHE A 21 0.03 -6.82 3.70
C PHE A 21 0.77 -7.03 5.02
N GLU A 22 0.44 -6.25 6.06
CA GLU A 22 1.01 -6.41 7.39
C GLU A 22 0.57 -7.71 8.05
N GLY A 23 -0.63 -8.21 7.75
CA GLY A 23 -1.11 -9.54 8.13
C GLY A 23 -0.27 -10.69 7.55
N GLU A 24 0.33 -10.49 6.38
CA GLU A 24 1.27 -11.43 5.75
C GLU A 24 2.71 -11.28 6.29
N GLY A 25 2.92 -10.47 7.33
CA GLY A 25 4.23 -10.18 7.91
C GLY A 25 5.10 -9.27 7.04
N VAL A 26 4.51 -8.53 6.09
CA VAL A 26 5.23 -7.57 5.24
C VAL A 26 4.87 -6.14 5.67
N PRO A 27 5.83 -5.35 6.20
CA PRO A 27 5.53 -3.98 6.61
C PRO A 27 5.13 -3.15 5.38
N ALA A 28 4.10 -2.30 5.53
CA ALA A 28 3.60 -1.49 4.43
C ALA A 28 3.56 0.00 4.77
N ARG A 29 3.72 0.85 3.75
CA ARG A 29 3.65 2.31 3.87
C ARG A 29 2.63 2.87 2.90
N ILE A 30 1.91 3.88 3.35
CA ILE A 30 0.98 4.65 2.52
C ILE A 30 1.61 6.01 2.27
N LEU A 31 1.71 6.41 0.99
CA LEU A 31 2.10 7.76 0.60
C LEU A 31 0.98 8.40 -0.23
N PRO A 32 0.48 9.60 0.11
CA PRO A 32 -0.41 10.33 -0.78
C PRO A 32 0.34 10.77 -2.05
N ALA A 33 -0.41 10.98 -3.12
CA ALA A 33 0.09 11.68 -4.29
C ALA A 33 0.65 13.06 -3.89
N SER A 34 1.72 13.49 -4.57
CA SER A 34 2.43 14.73 -4.25
C SER A 34 1.48 15.93 -4.25
N GLY A 35 1.60 16.78 -3.22
CA GLY A 35 0.79 17.99 -3.06
C GLY A 35 -0.51 17.80 -2.28
N ILE A 36 -0.83 16.58 -1.83
CA ILE A 36 -2.01 16.30 -1.01
C ILE A 36 -1.59 16.14 0.47
N PRO A 37 -2.26 16.80 1.42
CA PRO A 37 -2.07 16.54 2.85
C PRO A 37 -2.35 15.08 3.22
N VAL A 38 -1.54 14.53 4.12
CA VAL A 38 -1.82 13.22 4.72
C VAL A 38 -3.14 13.31 5.51
N GLY A 39 -4.01 12.31 5.36
CA GLY A 39 -5.29 12.25 6.08
C GLY A 39 -6.54 12.63 5.28
N GLN A 40 -6.43 13.00 4.00
CA GLN A 40 -7.61 13.19 3.17
C GLN A 40 -8.37 11.87 2.93
N GLU A 41 -9.68 11.90 3.07
CA GLU A 41 -10.49 10.69 2.86
C GLU A 41 -10.43 10.21 1.40
N PHE A 42 -10.52 11.14 0.44
CA PHE A 42 -10.49 10.86 -1.00
C PHE A 42 -9.27 11.52 -1.66
N ALA A 43 -8.28 10.71 -1.97
CA ALA A 43 -7.07 11.10 -2.70
C ALA A 43 -6.41 9.85 -3.31
N GLU A 44 -5.47 10.04 -4.23
CA GLU A 44 -4.64 8.93 -4.71
C GLU A 44 -3.56 8.61 -3.67
N TYR A 45 -3.50 7.34 -3.27
CA TYR A 45 -2.55 6.80 -2.32
C TYR A 45 -1.75 5.67 -2.95
N SER A 46 -0.44 5.67 -2.73
CA SER A 46 0.48 4.61 -3.12
C SER A 46 0.79 3.74 -1.92
N ILE A 47 0.60 2.42 -2.06
CA ILE A 47 0.94 1.44 -1.03
C ILE A 47 2.28 0.82 -1.42
N LEU A 48 3.24 0.93 -0.51
CA LEU A 48 4.63 0.55 -0.72
C LEU A 48 5.03 -0.55 0.26
N VAL A 49 5.91 -1.44 -0.18
CA VAL A 49 6.51 -2.50 0.67
C VAL A 49 8.03 -2.55 0.48
N PRO A 50 8.79 -3.21 1.38
CA PRO A 50 10.21 -3.45 1.15
C PRO A 50 10.44 -4.23 -0.13
N LYS A 51 11.42 -3.79 -0.93
CA LYS A 51 11.77 -4.42 -2.21
C LYS A 51 12.06 -5.92 -2.07
N ASP A 52 12.71 -6.32 -0.99
CA ASP A 52 13.04 -7.73 -0.71
C ASP A 52 11.79 -8.60 -0.42
N LYS A 53 10.66 -7.99 -0.07
CA LYS A 53 9.37 -8.65 0.18
C LYS A 53 8.34 -8.45 -0.94
N GLU A 54 8.69 -7.73 -2.01
CA GLU A 54 7.78 -7.45 -3.13
C GLU A 54 7.16 -8.73 -3.71
N HIS A 55 7.95 -9.79 -3.85
CA HIS A 55 7.50 -11.06 -4.42
C HIS A 55 6.40 -11.73 -3.57
N VAL A 56 6.45 -11.59 -2.24
CA VAL A 56 5.42 -12.13 -1.33
C VAL A 56 4.08 -11.47 -1.64
N ILE A 57 4.07 -10.15 -1.71
CA ILE A 57 2.84 -9.39 -1.99
C ILE A 57 2.34 -9.61 -3.41
N ARG A 58 3.22 -9.77 -4.39
CA ARG A 58 2.81 -10.12 -5.76
C ARG A 58 2.09 -11.47 -5.82
N ASP A 59 2.49 -12.44 -5.00
CA ASP A 59 1.81 -13.74 -4.92
C ASP A 59 0.44 -13.63 -4.21
N VAL A 60 0.36 -12.85 -3.13
CA VAL A 60 -0.90 -12.54 -2.43
C VAL A 60 -1.90 -11.86 -3.38
N LEU A 61 -1.48 -10.81 -4.09
CA LEU A 61 -2.30 -10.07 -5.04
C LEU A 61 -2.76 -10.92 -6.24
N ARG A 62 -2.06 -12.01 -6.56
CA ARG A 62 -2.46 -12.93 -7.63
C ARG A 62 -3.63 -13.84 -7.20
N LYS A 63 -3.80 -14.07 -5.90
CA LYS A 63 -4.82 -14.97 -5.34
C LYS A 63 -6.11 -14.24 -4.95
N LEU A 64 -6.06 -12.92 -4.88
CA LEU A 64 -7.20 -12.02 -4.65
C LEU A 64 -7.90 -11.70 -5.97
#